data_AF-K3VFS4-F1
#
_entry.id   AF-K3VFS4-F1
#
_cell.length_a   1.000
_cell.length_b   1.000
_cell.length_c   1.000
_cell.angle_alpha   90.00
_cell.angle_beta   90.00
_cell.angle_gamma   90.00
#
_symmetry.space_group_name_H-M   'P 1'
#
loop_
_entity.id
_entity.type
_entity.pdbx_description
1 polymer ?
#
loop_
_entity_poly.entity_id
_entity_poly.type
_entity_poly.pdbx_seq_one_letter_code
_entity_poly.pdbx_strand_id
1 'polypeptide(L)'
;MLENGVGNGHLAGVESIVKEFDVDKEKAQEITNYFVQQMKHGLKAKHSYQIPSFVTEIPTGREKGLVLAVDLGGTNCRVCAVELHGDSSFDVFQRKHIVPAELRVNDSHKPLFQFIASKIKEFLEEYESQGSREGSSQGIFNLGFTFSFTCEQTSISRGTLVHWDKGWDIPSAIDQDPCSLLQEAIDETGLPVRVCVLANDAVGTLLTKAYTAEKSSSALAAIILGTGTNAAYVEDITNIQRLGTDENRTEKHNGGVMVINTEWGSWDDDLKVLPQTRFDKLIDENSSDPGCGLLEKMVSGMYLGELLRLIILELVVGGSLSITFAEDSPIHRFTGIETSFLTKITAFAPEDTEGTLNYMKATLAVKDATIEEMRRIQTLAKAIITRSARLVGAGLAAIIIQSGRLQSRSTTPKTTTTAQTQEIAQKSVKQQKGSTISSLAKFIRSIFGCMRPEDDTSIPVVKSPYGSEEVIESTILVDEDINIAVDGSLFEYHAEFEELMRSALRDVAEIGNANERRIKIELTKDGSGTGAALIAAVAGDAENHHT
;
A
#
# COMPACT_ATOMS: atom_id res chain seq x y z
N MET A 1 -29.09 6.42 -22.04
CA MET A 1 -28.73 5.31 -21.12
C MET A 1 -29.98 4.55 -20.67
N LEU A 2 -30.84 5.09 -19.80
CA LEU A 2 -31.98 4.34 -19.23
C LEU A 2 -33.07 3.86 -20.24
N GLU A 3 -33.26 4.55 -21.37
CA GLU A 3 -34.40 4.32 -22.29
C GLU A 3 -34.50 2.91 -22.89
N ASN A 4 -33.38 2.17 -23.00
CA ASN A 4 -33.35 0.84 -23.60
C ASN A 4 -33.42 -0.32 -22.58
N GLY A 5 -33.48 -0.02 -21.27
CA GLY A 5 -33.35 -1.03 -20.20
C GLY A 5 -34.63 -1.44 -19.47
N VAL A 6 -35.71 -0.65 -19.53
CA VAL A 6 -36.87 -0.78 -18.63
C VAL A 6 -37.87 -1.84 -19.11
N GLY A 7 -37.43 -3.10 -19.20
CA GLY A 7 -38.25 -4.25 -19.56
C GLY A 7 -38.99 -4.87 -18.36
N ASN A 8 -40.20 -4.38 -18.05
CA ASN A 8 -41.19 -5.03 -17.16
C ASN A 8 -40.64 -5.65 -15.84
N GLY A 9 -39.84 -4.89 -15.09
CA GLY A 9 -39.50 -5.18 -13.69
C GLY A 9 -40.37 -4.40 -12.69
N HIS A 10 -40.30 -4.73 -11.40
CA HIS A 10 -40.93 -3.91 -10.35
C HIS A 10 -40.38 -2.47 -10.37
N LEU A 11 -41.26 -1.50 -10.11
CA LEU A 11 -40.85 -0.15 -9.71
C LEU A 11 -40.07 -0.25 -8.39
N ALA A 12 -38.75 -0.10 -8.46
CA ALA A 12 -37.87 -0.30 -7.32
C ALA A 12 -38.01 0.87 -6.32
N GLY A 13 -38.75 0.63 -5.23
CA GLY A 13 -38.81 1.57 -4.12
C GLY A 13 -37.44 1.73 -3.44
N VAL A 14 -37.22 2.86 -2.77
CA VAL A 14 -35.96 3.21 -2.08
C VAL A 14 -35.46 2.09 -1.17
N GLU A 15 -36.36 1.45 -0.40
CA GLU A 15 -36.03 0.31 0.47
C GLU A 15 -35.55 -0.95 -0.27
N SER A 16 -35.93 -1.13 -1.54
CA SER A 16 -35.44 -2.22 -2.37
C SER A 16 -34.00 -1.93 -2.80
N ILE A 17 -33.74 -0.71 -3.28
CA ILE A 17 -32.41 -0.30 -3.73
C ILE A 17 -31.42 -0.33 -2.55
N VAL A 18 -31.81 0.17 -1.36
CA VAL A 18 -30.96 0.12 -0.16
C VAL A 18 -30.50 -1.31 0.16
N LYS A 19 -31.33 -2.34 -0.06
CA LYS A 19 -30.97 -3.75 0.18
C LYS A 19 -30.04 -4.33 -0.88
N GLU A 20 -30.03 -3.80 -2.10
CA GLU A 20 -29.06 -4.21 -3.13
C GLU A 20 -27.63 -3.72 -2.82
N PHE A 21 -27.50 -2.70 -1.97
CA PHE A 21 -26.22 -2.18 -1.47
C PHE A 21 -25.80 -2.80 -0.13
N ASP A 22 -26.58 -3.73 0.42
CA ASP A 22 -26.23 -4.39 1.69
C ASP A 22 -25.07 -5.38 1.50
N VAL A 23 -24.19 -5.43 2.49
CA VAL A 23 -23.04 -6.34 2.56
C VAL A 23 -23.11 -6.96 3.94
N ASP A 24 -24.01 -7.93 4.13
CA ASP A 24 -24.20 -8.56 5.42
C ASP A 24 -22.93 -9.30 5.91
N LYS A 25 -23.00 -9.89 7.11
CA LYS A 25 -21.88 -10.60 7.72
C LYS A 25 -21.43 -11.78 6.84
N GLU A 26 -22.39 -12.55 6.37
CA GLU A 26 -22.19 -13.75 5.56
C GLU A 26 -21.51 -13.40 4.23
N LYS A 27 -21.93 -12.32 3.56
CA LYS A 27 -21.31 -11.76 2.36
C LYS A 27 -19.92 -11.19 2.62
N ALA A 28 -19.71 -10.49 3.74
CA ALA A 28 -18.38 -9.98 4.11
C ALA A 28 -17.35 -11.12 4.32
N GLN A 29 -17.76 -12.21 4.98
CA GLN A 29 -16.94 -13.42 5.12
C GLN A 29 -16.70 -14.11 3.76
N GLU A 30 -17.72 -14.25 2.91
CA GLU A 30 -17.61 -14.86 1.59
C GLU A 30 -16.59 -14.12 0.70
N ILE A 31 -16.70 -12.78 0.62
CA ILE A 31 -15.78 -11.92 -0.11
C ILE A 31 -14.35 -12.06 0.43
N THR A 32 -14.18 -11.98 1.76
CA THR A 32 -12.87 -12.14 2.41
C THR A 32 -12.23 -13.48 2.08
N ASN A 33 -13.00 -14.57 2.19
CA ASN A 33 -12.53 -15.94 1.92
C ASN A 33 -12.09 -16.13 0.47
N TYR A 34 -12.73 -15.45 -0.47
CA TYR A 34 -12.38 -15.47 -1.88
C TYR A 34 -11.19 -14.57 -2.20
N PHE A 35 -11.12 -13.36 -1.64
CA PHE A 35 -9.95 -12.47 -1.79
C PHE A 35 -8.67 -13.11 -1.24
N VAL A 36 -8.72 -13.84 -0.13
CA VAL A 36 -7.58 -14.66 0.36
C VAL A 36 -7.14 -15.72 -0.67
N GLN A 37 -8.05 -16.25 -1.48
CA GLN A 37 -7.71 -17.19 -2.57
C GLN A 37 -7.10 -16.45 -3.77
N GLN A 38 -7.65 -15.28 -4.15
CA GLN A 38 -7.09 -14.43 -5.21
C GLN A 38 -5.66 -13.99 -4.88
N MET A 39 -5.39 -13.53 -3.65
CA MET A 39 -4.02 -13.23 -3.20
C MET A 39 -3.08 -14.43 -3.36
N LYS A 40 -3.49 -15.61 -2.87
CA LYS A 40 -2.73 -16.87 -2.97
C LYS A 40 -2.58 -17.40 -4.41
N HIS A 41 -3.34 -16.87 -5.38
CA HIS A 41 -3.19 -17.15 -6.80
C HIS A 41 -2.22 -16.15 -7.45
N GLY A 42 -2.41 -14.85 -7.19
CA GLY A 42 -1.58 -13.75 -7.67
C GLY A 42 -0.12 -13.79 -7.21
N LEU A 43 0.17 -14.41 -6.06
CA LEU A 43 1.54 -14.68 -5.61
C LEU A 43 2.20 -15.87 -6.33
N LYS A 44 1.43 -16.77 -6.94
CA LYS A 44 1.93 -18.01 -7.56
C LYS A 44 2.17 -17.91 -9.05
N ALA A 45 1.32 -17.19 -9.75
CA ALA A 45 1.39 -16.98 -11.20
C ALA A 45 1.44 -15.48 -11.53
N LYS A 46 1.75 -15.14 -12.77
CA LYS A 46 1.76 -13.75 -13.22
C LYS A 46 0.33 -13.28 -13.50
N HIS A 47 -0.11 -12.28 -12.74
CA HIS A 47 -1.38 -11.57 -12.92
C HIS A 47 -1.16 -10.05 -12.85
N SER A 48 -2.16 -9.28 -13.29
CA SER A 48 -2.27 -7.82 -13.11
C SER A 48 -2.34 -7.38 -11.64
N TYR A 49 -2.58 -8.31 -10.72
CA TYR A 49 -2.65 -8.09 -9.28
C TYR A 49 -1.56 -8.89 -8.53
N GLN A 50 -1.33 -8.54 -7.26
CA GLN A 50 -0.19 -9.02 -6.45
C GLN A 50 1.16 -8.80 -7.16
N ILE A 51 1.41 -7.55 -7.54
CA ILE A 51 2.64 -7.12 -8.23
C ILE A 51 3.78 -6.99 -7.20
N PRO A 52 4.91 -7.71 -7.36
CA PRO A 52 6.06 -7.56 -6.49
C PRO A 52 6.75 -6.20 -6.75
N SER A 53 6.86 -5.35 -5.72
CA SER A 53 7.46 -4.00 -5.86
C SER A 53 8.99 -3.99 -5.86
N PHE A 54 9.63 -5.13 -5.57
CA PHE A 54 11.06 -5.27 -5.30
C PHE A 54 11.60 -4.46 -4.09
N VAL A 55 10.74 -3.79 -3.31
CA VAL A 55 11.10 -3.26 -2.00
C VAL A 55 11.17 -4.41 -0.99
N THR A 56 12.38 -4.84 -0.63
CA THR A 56 12.64 -5.93 0.33
C THR A 56 13.06 -5.45 1.72
N GLU A 57 13.31 -4.14 1.88
CA GLU A 57 13.70 -3.53 3.14
C GLU A 57 12.64 -2.51 3.58
N ILE A 58 12.27 -2.56 4.86
CA ILE A 58 11.25 -1.69 5.45
C ILE A 58 11.97 -0.63 6.30
N PRO A 59 11.70 0.68 6.12
CA PRO A 59 12.37 1.75 6.86
C PRO A 59 12.36 1.56 8.38
N THR A 60 13.48 1.91 9.01
CA THR A 60 13.73 1.73 10.44
C THR A 60 13.64 3.02 11.26
N GLY A 61 13.28 4.14 10.62
CA GLY A 61 13.27 5.47 11.23
C GLY A 61 14.66 6.08 11.40
N ARG A 62 15.69 5.50 10.77
CA ARG A 62 17.11 5.89 10.90
C ARG A 62 17.74 6.39 9.60
N GLU A 63 17.01 6.24 8.51
CA GLU A 63 17.34 6.68 7.15
C GLU A 63 17.49 8.21 7.13
N LYS A 64 18.45 8.76 6.40
CA LYS A 64 18.81 10.19 6.47
C LYS A 64 19.06 10.80 5.09
N GLY A 65 18.94 12.13 5.02
CA GLY A 65 19.36 12.93 3.88
C GLY A 65 18.21 13.53 3.08
N LEU A 66 18.58 14.31 2.06
CA LEU A 66 17.64 15.03 1.19
C LEU A 66 17.42 14.25 -0.11
N VAL A 67 16.18 13.81 -0.34
CA VAL A 67 15.79 13.04 -1.53
C VAL A 67 14.57 13.68 -2.19
N LEU A 68 14.52 13.66 -3.52
CA LEU A 68 13.37 14.15 -4.27
C LEU A 68 12.33 13.04 -4.45
N ALA A 69 11.07 13.44 -4.57
CA ALA A 69 10.04 12.57 -5.13
C ALA A 69 9.15 13.32 -6.12
N VAL A 70 8.66 12.59 -7.12
CA VAL A 70 7.54 13.02 -7.95
C VAL A 70 6.41 12.03 -7.77
N ASP A 71 5.20 12.55 -7.59
CA ASP A 71 3.99 11.78 -7.35
C ASP A 71 2.95 12.13 -8.42
N LEU A 72 2.72 11.19 -9.33
CA LEU A 72 1.78 11.33 -10.44
C LEU A 72 0.53 10.48 -10.19
N GLY A 73 -0.49 11.12 -9.63
CA GLY A 73 -1.83 10.56 -9.49
C GLY A 73 -2.77 11.02 -10.61
N GLY A 74 -3.97 10.43 -10.67
CA GLY A 74 -4.92 10.57 -11.79
C GLY A 74 -5.42 11.98 -12.16
N THR A 75 -5.01 13.05 -11.46
CA THR A 75 -5.37 14.44 -11.77
C THR A 75 -4.28 15.47 -11.44
N ASN A 76 -3.31 15.11 -10.59
CA ASN A 76 -2.28 16.03 -10.09
C ASN A 76 -0.90 15.38 -10.18
N CYS A 77 0.08 16.17 -10.60
CA CYS A 77 1.49 15.90 -10.39
C CYS A 77 1.95 16.69 -9.17
N ARG A 78 2.69 16.05 -8.27
CA ARG A 78 3.34 16.69 -7.14
C ARG A 78 4.85 16.50 -7.23
N VAL A 79 5.60 17.53 -6.87
CA VAL A 79 7.06 17.46 -6.66
C VAL A 79 7.32 17.69 -5.17
N CYS A 80 8.16 16.84 -4.57
CA CYS A 80 8.57 16.90 -3.17
C CYS A 80 10.10 16.90 -3.06
N ALA A 81 10.59 17.58 -2.02
CA ALA A 81 11.91 17.41 -1.45
C ALA A 81 11.69 17.02 0.01
N VAL A 82 12.24 15.86 0.40
CA VAL A 82 12.04 15.25 1.71
C VAL A 82 13.39 15.18 2.40
N GLU A 83 13.52 15.84 3.55
CA GLU A 83 14.74 15.80 4.36
C GLU A 83 14.51 14.85 5.54
N LEU A 84 15.09 13.65 5.45
CA LEU A 84 14.98 12.61 6.46
C LEU A 84 15.98 12.89 7.58
N HIS A 85 15.49 13.02 8.81
CA HIS A 85 16.33 13.33 9.97
C HIS A 85 16.91 12.08 10.65
N GLY A 86 16.37 10.89 10.38
CA GLY A 86 16.81 9.60 10.90
C GLY A 86 16.66 9.44 12.40
N ASP A 87 15.52 9.90 12.90
CA ASP A 87 14.98 9.75 14.26
C ASP A 87 13.44 9.53 14.23
N SER A 88 12.94 8.93 13.14
CA SER A 88 11.53 8.82 12.74
C SER A 88 10.80 10.13 12.38
N SER A 89 11.50 11.28 12.34
CA SER A 89 10.94 12.54 11.82
C SER A 89 11.54 12.95 10.46
N PHE A 90 10.81 13.79 9.71
CA PHE A 90 11.21 14.32 8.40
C PHE A 90 10.55 15.67 8.13
N ASP A 91 11.20 16.52 7.32
CA ASP A 91 10.63 17.74 6.74
C ASP A 91 10.24 17.53 5.27
N VAL A 92 9.17 18.17 4.81
CA VAL A 92 8.73 18.13 3.40
C VAL A 92 8.50 19.52 2.83
N PHE A 93 9.24 19.86 1.78
CA PHE A 93 8.89 20.95 0.87
C PHE A 93 8.19 20.35 -0.36
N GLN A 94 6.93 20.72 -0.62
CA GLN A 94 6.14 20.15 -1.73
C GLN A 94 5.41 21.21 -2.56
N ARG A 95 5.25 20.95 -3.86
CA ARG A 95 4.39 21.72 -4.78
C ARG A 95 3.46 20.78 -5.54
N LYS A 96 2.21 21.19 -5.71
CA LYS A 96 1.13 20.41 -6.34
C LYS A 96 0.63 21.16 -7.57
N HIS A 97 0.60 20.46 -8.70
CA HIS A 97 0.22 21.00 -10.00
C HIS A 97 -0.90 20.13 -10.59
N ILE A 98 -1.98 20.75 -11.07
CA ILE A 98 -3.02 20.04 -11.83
C ILE A 98 -2.43 19.65 -13.18
N VAL A 99 -2.61 18.40 -13.60
CA VAL A 99 -2.19 17.95 -14.95
C VAL A 99 -3.26 18.37 -15.95
N PRO A 100 -2.94 19.20 -16.96
CA PRO A 100 -3.90 19.61 -18.00
C PRO A 100 -4.51 18.40 -18.71
N ALA A 101 -5.78 18.51 -19.12
CA ALA A 101 -6.52 17.37 -19.68
C ALA A 101 -5.90 16.87 -21.01
N GLU A 102 -5.41 17.82 -21.82
CA GLU A 102 -4.69 17.63 -23.07
C GLU A 102 -3.31 16.97 -22.92
N LEU A 103 -2.81 16.81 -21.69
CA LEU A 103 -1.59 16.02 -21.38
C LEU A 103 -1.92 14.64 -20.81
N ARG A 104 -3.18 14.39 -20.41
CA ARG A 104 -3.68 13.09 -19.93
C ARG A 104 -4.32 12.25 -21.04
N VAL A 105 -4.77 12.91 -22.11
CA VAL A 105 -5.27 12.30 -23.35
C VAL A 105 -4.45 12.86 -24.51
N ASN A 106 -3.48 12.09 -25.02
CA ASN A 106 -2.51 12.57 -26.01
C ASN A 106 -1.85 11.41 -26.77
N ASP A 107 -1.69 11.51 -28.10
CA ASP A 107 -0.96 10.49 -28.88
C ASP A 107 0.49 10.31 -28.40
N SER A 108 1.12 11.37 -27.88
CA SER A 108 2.52 11.39 -27.44
C SER A 108 2.66 11.46 -25.92
N HIS A 109 3.57 10.67 -25.37
CA HIS A 109 3.99 10.76 -23.97
C HIS A 109 4.87 12.00 -23.69
N LYS A 110 5.59 12.54 -24.68
CA LYS A 110 6.59 13.61 -24.45
C LYS A 110 6.00 14.86 -23.79
N PRO A 111 4.84 15.40 -24.20
CA PRO A 111 4.22 16.55 -23.54
C PRO A 111 3.96 16.37 -22.04
N LEU A 112 3.58 15.16 -21.59
CA LEU A 112 3.40 14.83 -20.17
C LEU A 112 4.73 14.89 -19.42
N PHE A 113 5.73 14.14 -19.87
CA PHE A 113 7.01 14.04 -19.16
C PHE A 113 7.81 15.35 -19.20
N GLN A 114 7.71 16.12 -20.30
CA GLN A 114 8.27 17.48 -20.38
C GLN A 114 7.54 18.46 -19.43
N PHE A 115 6.21 18.34 -19.25
CA PHE A 115 5.50 19.10 -18.21
C PHE A 115 6.02 18.74 -16.81
N ILE A 116 6.17 17.44 -16.49
CA ILE A 116 6.71 17.01 -15.20
C ILE A 116 8.13 17.55 -14.98
N ALA A 117 9.03 17.41 -15.95
CA ALA A 117 10.40 17.94 -15.87
C ALA A 117 10.43 19.48 -15.69
N SER A 118 9.53 20.21 -16.35
CA SER A 118 9.38 21.66 -16.12
C SER A 118 8.95 22.00 -14.69
N LYS A 119 8.14 21.15 -14.05
CA LYS A 119 7.73 21.34 -12.65
C LYS A 119 8.82 20.94 -11.66
N ILE A 120 9.65 19.94 -11.96
CA ILE A 120 10.88 19.67 -11.20
C ILE A 120 11.81 20.90 -11.27
N LYS A 121 11.94 21.52 -12.44
CA LYS A 121 12.76 22.73 -12.62
C LYS A 121 12.23 23.91 -11.79
N GLU A 122 10.97 24.30 -11.97
CA GLU A 122 10.32 25.38 -11.22
C GLU A 122 10.44 25.17 -9.70
N PHE A 123 10.29 23.92 -9.26
CA PHE A 123 10.39 23.51 -7.86
C PHE A 123 11.81 23.64 -7.30
N LEU A 124 12.85 23.25 -8.05
CA LEU A 124 14.25 23.38 -7.62
C LEU A 124 14.68 24.84 -7.55
N GLU A 125 14.32 25.65 -8.57
CA GLU A 125 14.57 27.11 -8.57
C GLU A 125 13.90 27.79 -7.37
N GLU A 126 12.69 27.36 -6.98
CA GLU A 126 12.05 27.86 -5.75
C GLU A 126 12.75 27.36 -4.48
N TYR A 127 13.06 26.06 -4.37
CA TYR A 127 13.66 25.46 -3.18
C TYR A 127 15.04 26.06 -2.84
N GLU A 128 15.89 26.30 -3.84
CA GLU A 128 17.17 27.01 -3.66
C GLU A 128 16.94 28.45 -3.15
N SER A 129 15.92 29.15 -3.66
CA SER A 129 15.63 30.54 -3.30
C SER A 129 15.21 30.74 -1.83
N GLN A 130 14.73 29.69 -1.15
CA GLN A 130 14.30 29.77 0.26
C GLN A 130 15.47 29.68 1.27
N GLY A 131 16.71 29.61 0.79
CA GLY A 131 17.92 29.77 1.61
C GLY A 131 18.50 28.48 2.20
N SER A 132 17.95 27.33 1.81
CA SER A 132 18.26 26.02 2.43
C SER A 132 19.60 25.38 2.04
N ARG A 133 20.55 26.12 1.45
CA ARG A 133 21.99 25.78 1.35
C ARG A 133 22.87 26.95 0.89
N GLU A 134 23.66 27.51 1.80
CA GLU A 134 24.95 28.11 1.40
C GLU A 134 25.99 26.99 1.20
N GLY A 135 26.55 26.88 0.00
CA GLY A 135 27.88 26.28 -0.20
C GLY A 135 28.00 24.75 -0.27
N SER A 136 26.93 23.96 -0.24
CA SER A 136 27.04 22.54 -0.62
C SER A 136 27.06 22.39 -2.14
N SER A 137 28.17 21.90 -2.71
CA SER A 137 28.21 21.40 -4.09
C SER A 137 27.47 20.07 -4.15
N GLN A 138 26.14 20.11 -4.14
CA GLN A 138 25.31 18.91 -4.14
C GLN A 138 25.44 18.21 -5.50
N GLY A 139 25.67 16.90 -5.48
CA GLY A 139 25.67 16.07 -6.68
C GLY A 139 24.26 15.88 -7.23
N ILE A 140 24.13 14.95 -8.18
CA ILE A 140 22.85 14.59 -8.78
C ILE A 140 21.86 14.16 -7.68
N PHE A 141 20.69 14.80 -7.62
CA PHE A 141 19.62 14.42 -6.71
C PHE A 141 19.04 13.07 -7.10
N ASN A 142 18.97 12.13 -6.15
CA ASN A 142 18.16 10.92 -6.32
C ASN A 142 16.67 11.31 -6.26
N LEU A 143 15.87 10.76 -7.18
CA LEU A 143 14.43 10.95 -7.27
C LEU A 143 13.70 9.61 -7.24
N GLY A 144 12.73 9.47 -6.33
CA GLY A 144 11.74 8.40 -6.37
C GLY A 144 10.49 8.83 -7.14
N PHE A 145 10.07 8.05 -8.12
CA PHE A 145 8.89 8.37 -8.95
C PHE A 145 7.71 7.49 -8.53
N THR A 146 6.77 8.07 -7.77
CA THR A 146 5.47 7.46 -7.52
C THR A 146 4.59 7.63 -8.75
N PHE A 147 4.24 6.52 -9.36
CA PHE A 147 3.50 6.47 -10.61
C PHE A 147 2.26 5.58 -10.40
N SER A 148 1.11 6.21 -10.15
CA SER A 148 -0.07 5.55 -9.59
C SER A 148 -0.94 4.87 -10.67
N PHE A 149 -0.31 4.07 -11.54
CA PHE A 149 -0.91 3.34 -12.66
C PHE A 149 -0.33 1.92 -12.73
N THR A 150 -1.05 0.99 -13.36
CA THR A 150 -0.64 -0.43 -13.39
C THR A 150 0.65 -0.63 -14.19
N CYS A 151 1.76 -0.88 -13.47
CA CYS A 151 3.06 -1.23 -14.04
C CYS A 151 3.50 -2.64 -13.60
N GLU A 152 3.90 -3.49 -14.55
CA GLU A 152 4.68 -4.68 -14.18
C GLU A 152 6.11 -4.25 -13.85
N GLN A 153 6.44 -4.21 -12.56
CA GLN A 153 7.81 -3.92 -12.11
C GLN A 153 8.74 -5.11 -12.42
N THR A 154 10.00 -4.80 -12.73
CA THR A 154 11.08 -5.79 -12.96
C THR A 154 12.30 -5.55 -12.09
N SER A 155 12.42 -4.35 -11.53
CA SER A 155 13.27 -4.01 -10.39
C SER A 155 12.62 -2.88 -9.59
N ILE A 156 13.24 -2.49 -8.48
CA ILE A 156 12.86 -1.31 -7.69
C ILE A 156 12.95 0.00 -8.49
N SER A 157 13.63 -0.02 -9.64
CA SER A 157 13.99 1.13 -10.46
C SER A 157 13.46 1.07 -11.91
N ARG A 158 12.70 0.02 -12.26
CA ARG A 158 12.17 -0.21 -13.61
C ARG A 158 10.85 -0.96 -13.60
N GLY A 159 9.94 -0.53 -14.46
CA GLY A 159 8.73 -1.27 -14.77
C GLY A 159 8.34 -1.14 -16.23
N THR A 160 7.13 -1.54 -16.54
CA THR A 160 6.53 -1.36 -17.86
C THR A 160 5.06 -1.04 -17.67
N LEU A 161 4.59 0.10 -18.22
CA LEU A 161 3.19 0.49 -18.18
C LEU A 161 2.35 -0.53 -18.96
N VAL A 162 1.40 -1.17 -18.26
CA VAL A 162 0.54 -2.22 -18.85
C VAL A 162 -0.67 -1.59 -19.55
N HIS A 163 -1.32 -0.63 -18.91
CA HIS A 163 -2.46 0.12 -19.44
C HIS A 163 -2.66 1.40 -18.63
N TRP A 164 -3.32 2.39 -19.23
CA TRP A 164 -3.79 3.57 -18.53
C TRP A 164 -5.13 3.32 -17.85
N ASP A 165 -5.35 4.02 -16.73
CA ASP A 165 -6.57 3.96 -15.92
C ASP A 165 -7.02 5.40 -15.57
N LYS A 166 -8.05 5.55 -14.72
CA LYS A 166 -8.49 6.85 -14.15
C LYS A 166 -8.76 7.95 -15.19
N GLY A 167 -9.16 7.57 -16.40
CA GLY A 167 -9.46 8.48 -17.52
C GLY A 167 -8.23 9.10 -18.21
N TRP A 168 -7.11 8.37 -18.26
CA TRP A 168 -5.92 8.70 -19.06
C TRP A 168 -5.89 7.85 -20.34
N ASP A 169 -5.33 8.41 -21.41
CA ASP A 169 -5.12 7.72 -22.70
C ASP A 169 -3.89 8.31 -23.40
N ILE A 170 -2.74 7.65 -23.25
CA ILE A 170 -1.48 8.03 -23.89
C ILE A 170 -0.85 6.79 -24.55
N PRO A 171 -1.27 6.41 -25.77
CA PRO A 171 -0.90 5.12 -26.37
C PRO A 171 0.60 4.89 -26.51
N SER A 172 1.38 5.94 -26.78
CA SER A 172 2.85 5.85 -26.91
C SER A 172 3.61 5.72 -25.58
N ALA A 173 2.94 5.70 -24.43
CA ALA A 173 3.55 5.34 -23.14
C ALA A 173 3.40 3.84 -22.81
N ILE A 174 2.48 3.14 -23.48
CA ILE A 174 2.23 1.71 -23.24
C ILE A 174 3.45 0.90 -23.67
N ASP A 175 3.75 -0.18 -22.94
CA ASP A 175 4.97 -0.99 -23.08
C ASP A 175 6.30 -0.21 -22.89
N GLN A 176 6.27 1.02 -22.35
CA GLN A 176 7.46 1.79 -21.97
C GLN A 176 7.71 1.75 -20.44
N ASP A 177 8.96 2.03 -20.04
CA ASP A 177 9.34 2.24 -18.64
C ASP A 177 9.15 3.72 -18.26
N PRO A 178 8.21 4.05 -17.35
CA PRO A 178 7.92 5.45 -16.99
C PRO A 178 9.11 6.15 -16.31
N CYS A 179 10.01 5.41 -15.65
CA CYS A 179 11.24 5.99 -15.10
C CYS A 179 12.20 6.46 -16.21
N SER A 180 12.39 5.66 -17.25
CA SER A 180 13.17 6.03 -18.44
C SER A 180 12.56 7.22 -19.19
N LEU A 181 11.23 7.26 -19.36
CA LEU A 181 10.55 8.40 -20.00
C LEU A 181 10.68 9.71 -19.20
N LEU A 182 10.64 9.63 -17.86
CA LEU A 182 10.87 10.79 -17.00
C LEU A 182 12.34 11.24 -17.03
N GLN A 183 13.30 10.30 -17.03
CA GLN A 183 14.72 10.64 -17.13
C GLN A 183 15.05 11.33 -18.46
N GLU A 184 14.48 10.87 -19.59
CA GLU A 184 14.68 11.53 -20.89
C GLU A 184 14.24 13.00 -20.87
N ALA A 185 13.08 13.31 -20.27
CA ALA A 185 12.61 14.69 -20.15
C ALA A 185 13.42 15.54 -19.15
N ILE A 186 13.94 14.93 -18.08
CA ILE A 186 14.86 15.56 -17.12
C ILE A 186 16.19 15.90 -17.79
N ASP A 187 16.73 15.00 -18.59
CA ASP A 187 17.97 15.17 -19.36
C ASP A 187 17.80 16.20 -20.48
N GLU A 188 16.69 16.18 -21.22
CA GLU A 188 16.30 17.23 -22.20
C GLU A 188 16.22 18.62 -21.54
N THR A 189 15.82 18.69 -20.26
CA THR A 189 15.73 19.93 -19.47
C THR A 189 17.07 20.35 -18.84
N GLY A 190 18.06 19.45 -18.80
CA GLY A 190 19.40 19.70 -18.25
C GLY A 190 19.46 19.77 -16.72
N LEU A 191 18.58 19.05 -16.02
CA LEU A 191 18.49 19.07 -14.55
C LEU A 191 19.45 18.07 -13.89
N PRO A 192 20.03 18.38 -12.72
CA PRO A 192 20.92 17.46 -11.99
C PRO A 192 20.13 16.42 -11.18
N VAL A 193 19.29 15.60 -11.84
CA VAL A 193 18.36 14.67 -11.18
C VAL A 193 18.44 13.26 -11.80
N ARG A 194 18.48 12.22 -10.97
CA ARG A 194 18.47 10.79 -11.35
C ARG A 194 17.20 10.12 -10.83
N VAL A 195 16.32 9.70 -11.73
CA VAL A 195 15.21 8.79 -11.41
C VAL A 195 15.82 7.44 -11.03
N CYS A 196 15.65 7.04 -9.76
CA CYS A 196 16.31 5.85 -9.20
C CYS A 196 15.33 4.80 -8.67
N VAL A 197 14.06 5.15 -8.49
CA VAL A 197 13.01 4.26 -8.00
C VAL A 197 11.72 4.46 -8.80
N LEU A 198 11.04 3.35 -9.11
CA LEU A 198 9.63 3.31 -9.49
C LEU A 198 8.80 2.85 -8.28
N ALA A 199 7.86 3.67 -7.83
CA ALA A 199 7.01 3.39 -6.68
C ALA A 199 5.53 3.40 -7.07
N ASN A 200 4.75 2.57 -6.39
CA ASN A 200 3.28 2.70 -6.33
C ASN A 200 2.87 3.56 -5.12
N ASP A 201 1.71 4.20 -5.17
CA ASP A 201 1.19 5.07 -4.11
C ASP A 201 0.95 4.35 -2.77
N ALA A 202 0.27 3.20 -2.78
CA ALA A 202 0.08 2.38 -1.59
C ALA A 202 1.42 1.86 -1.03
N VAL A 203 2.35 1.45 -1.90
CA VAL A 203 3.71 1.06 -1.50
C VAL A 203 4.43 2.21 -0.79
N GLY A 204 4.33 3.43 -1.32
CA GLY A 204 4.89 4.62 -0.68
C GLY A 204 4.26 4.91 0.69
N THR A 205 2.93 4.92 0.77
CA THR A 205 2.20 5.18 2.02
C THR A 205 2.52 4.17 3.12
N LEU A 206 2.72 2.89 2.77
CA LEU A 206 3.17 1.86 3.73
C LEU A 206 4.52 2.21 4.35
N LEU A 207 5.47 2.66 3.54
CA LEU A 207 6.85 2.89 3.96
C LEU A 207 7.00 4.21 4.71
N THR A 208 6.20 5.23 4.36
CA THR A 208 6.03 6.45 5.19
C THR A 208 5.50 6.11 6.58
N LYS A 209 4.48 5.24 6.69
CA LYS A 209 3.99 4.77 7.99
C LYS A 209 5.02 3.91 8.73
N ALA A 210 5.84 3.12 8.04
CA ALA A 210 6.91 2.35 8.66
C ALA A 210 8.01 3.24 9.27
N TYR A 211 8.50 4.24 8.54
CA TYR A 211 9.53 5.17 9.03
C TYR A 211 9.08 5.95 10.27
N THR A 212 7.80 6.32 10.32
CA THR A 212 7.16 7.09 11.42
C THR A 212 6.59 6.22 12.55
N ALA A 213 6.66 4.89 12.46
CA ALA A 213 6.14 4.01 13.48
C ALA A 213 7.02 3.97 14.74
N GLU A 214 6.40 3.74 15.89
CA GLU A 214 7.13 3.40 17.12
C GLU A 214 7.87 2.06 16.95
N LYS A 215 9.06 1.94 17.52
CA LYS A 215 9.98 0.80 17.30
C LYS A 215 9.45 -0.57 17.74
N SER A 216 8.33 -0.61 18.47
CA SER A 216 7.59 -1.80 18.90
C SER A 216 6.36 -2.11 18.04
N SER A 217 6.28 -1.54 16.83
CA SER A 217 5.04 -1.48 16.05
C SER A 217 5.31 -1.54 14.54
N SER A 218 5.20 -2.71 13.90
CA SER A 218 5.44 -2.81 12.46
C SER A 218 4.20 -2.45 11.64
N ALA A 219 4.38 -1.61 10.61
CA ALA A 219 3.42 -1.45 9.53
C ALA A 219 3.21 -2.78 8.78
N LEU A 220 1.96 -3.20 8.61
CA LEU A 220 1.62 -4.37 7.80
C LEU A 220 1.20 -3.96 6.39
N ALA A 221 0.26 -3.02 6.28
CA ALA A 221 -0.35 -2.65 5.02
C ALA A 221 -0.66 -1.15 4.94
N ALA A 222 -0.87 -0.68 3.71
CA ALA A 222 -1.42 0.63 3.42
C ALA A 222 -2.61 0.50 2.47
N ILE A 223 -3.57 1.41 2.58
CA ILE A 223 -4.75 1.49 1.72
C ILE A 223 -4.86 2.91 1.15
N ILE A 224 -5.18 3.01 -0.13
CA ILE A 224 -5.53 4.26 -0.81
C ILE A 224 -7.05 4.29 -1.03
N LEU A 225 -7.72 5.33 -0.56
CA LEU A 225 -9.17 5.54 -0.65
C LEU A 225 -9.47 6.95 -1.18
N GLY A 226 -9.07 7.20 -2.44
CA GLY A 226 -9.16 8.50 -3.12
C GLY A 226 -10.05 8.44 -4.36
N THR A 227 -9.57 8.99 -5.48
CA THR A 227 -10.22 8.87 -6.79
C THR A 227 -10.36 7.41 -7.20
N GLY A 228 -9.28 6.63 -7.06
CA GLY A 228 -9.26 5.17 -7.16
C GLY A 228 -9.08 4.50 -5.79
N THR A 229 -8.88 3.19 -5.77
CA THR A 229 -8.45 2.45 -4.57
C THR A 229 -7.46 1.34 -4.87
N ASN A 230 -6.38 1.30 -4.07
CA ASN A 230 -5.38 0.25 -4.10
C ASN A 230 -4.91 -0.05 -2.66
N ALA A 231 -4.15 -1.13 -2.47
CA ALA A 231 -3.46 -1.43 -1.22
C ALA A 231 -2.04 -1.97 -1.48
N ALA A 232 -1.20 -1.92 -0.46
CA ALA A 232 0.09 -2.60 -0.45
C ALA A 232 0.32 -3.25 0.91
N TYR A 233 1.06 -4.36 0.96
CA TYR A 233 1.35 -5.05 2.22
C TYR A 233 2.71 -5.76 2.23
N VAL A 234 3.22 -6.00 3.43
CA VAL A 234 4.44 -6.77 3.66
C VAL A 234 4.12 -8.28 3.61
N GLU A 235 4.72 -9.00 2.66
CA GLU A 235 4.60 -10.44 2.48
C GLU A 235 5.94 -11.15 2.73
N ASP A 236 5.90 -12.39 3.21
CA ASP A 236 7.06 -13.28 3.32
C ASP A 236 7.53 -13.69 1.92
N ILE A 237 8.81 -13.47 1.60
CA ILE A 237 9.34 -13.70 0.25
C ILE A 237 9.18 -15.16 -0.22
N THR A 238 9.04 -16.12 0.71
CA THR A 238 8.83 -17.54 0.40
C THR A 238 7.43 -17.85 -0.17
N ASN A 239 6.45 -16.95 0.00
CA ASN A 239 5.13 -17.06 -0.62
C ASN A 239 5.11 -16.63 -2.10
N ILE A 240 6.10 -15.84 -2.55
CA ILE A 240 6.10 -15.15 -3.86
C ILE A 240 6.68 -16.03 -4.98
N GLN A 241 5.96 -17.10 -5.32
CA GLN A 241 6.39 -18.10 -6.31
C GLN A 241 6.40 -17.55 -7.76
N ARG A 242 5.64 -16.48 -8.08
CA ARG A 242 5.60 -15.86 -9.43
C ARG A 242 6.94 -15.29 -9.91
N LEU A 243 7.87 -15.02 -8.99
CA LEU A 243 9.23 -14.54 -9.31
C LEU A 243 10.21 -15.68 -9.70
N GLY A 244 9.74 -16.93 -9.76
CA GLY A 244 10.51 -18.08 -10.24
C GLY A 244 11.54 -18.64 -9.25
N THR A 245 12.20 -19.73 -9.67
CA THR A 245 13.24 -20.44 -8.91
C THR A 245 14.56 -20.41 -9.68
N ASP A 246 15.13 -19.21 -9.86
CA ASP A 246 16.51 -19.07 -10.30
C ASP A 246 17.45 -19.84 -9.36
N GLU A 247 18.42 -20.59 -9.91
CA GLU A 247 19.29 -21.46 -9.11
C GLU A 247 20.19 -20.65 -8.14
N ASN A 248 20.42 -19.36 -8.44
CA ASN A 248 21.12 -18.41 -7.56
C ASN A 248 20.28 -17.89 -6.37
N ARG A 249 19.00 -18.29 -6.23
CA ARG A 249 18.14 -17.92 -5.08
C ARG A 249 18.46 -18.70 -3.81
N THR A 250 19.36 -19.67 -3.87
CA THR A 250 19.77 -20.47 -2.71
C THR A 250 20.45 -19.62 -1.63
N GLU A 251 20.15 -19.96 -0.38
CA GLU A 251 20.69 -19.38 0.87
C GLU A 251 20.31 -17.91 1.18
N LYS A 252 20.43 -16.96 0.25
CA LYS A 252 20.28 -15.51 0.56
C LYS A 252 18.86 -15.03 0.93
N HIS A 253 17.80 -15.79 0.63
CA HIS A 253 16.40 -15.36 0.87
C HIS A 253 15.63 -16.20 1.91
N ASN A 254 16.32 -17.01 2.73
CA ASN A 254 15.69 -17.71 3.84
C ASN A 254 15.33 -16.73 4.98
N GLY A 255 14.13 -16.16 4.94
CA GLY A 255 13.58 -15.28 5.99
C GLY A 255 13.58 -13.78 5.66
N GLY A 256 13.40 -13.41 4.40
CA GLY A 256 13.19 -12.02 3.97
C GLY A 256 11.70 -11.68 3.74
N VAL A 257 11.41 -10.39 3.60
CA VAL A 257 10.09 -9.87 3.19
C VAL A 257 10.17 -9.16 1.84
N MET A 258 9.01 -8.90 1.24
CA MET A 258 8.88 -7.95 0.14
C MET A 258 7.52 -7.23 0.24
N VAL A 259 7.47 -5.95 -0.11
CA VAL A 259 6.19 -5.26 -0.28
C VAL A 259 5.54 -5.70 -1.59
N ILE A 260 4.30 -6.15 -1.49
CA ILE A 260 3.43 -6.45 -2.63
C ILE A 260 2.47 -5.28 -2.83
N ASN A 261 2.45 -4.71 -4.04
CA ASN A 261 1.33 -3.90 -4.52
C ASN A 261 0.17 -4.85 -4.85
N THR A 262 -1.01 -4.65 -4.26
CA THR A 262 -2.10 -5.61 -4.41
C THR A 262 -2.81 -5.51 -5.76
N GLU A 263 -2.87 -4.31 -6.35
CA GLU A 263 -3.85 -3.88 -7.37
C GLU A 263 -5.25 -4.46 -7.09
N TRP A 264 -5.74 -4.23 -5.86
CA TRP A 264 -6.96 -4.88 -5.38
C TRP A 264 -8.24 -4.45 -6.11
N GLY A 265 -8.19 -3.35 -6.87
CA GLY A 265 -9.33 -2.88 -7.66
C GLY A 265 -9.83 -3.93 -8.65
N SER A 266 -8.92 -4.77 -9.17
CA SER A 266 -9.20 -5.90 -10.08
C SER A 266 -9.47 -7.24 -9.37
N TRP A 267 -9.65 -7.25 -8.04
CA TRP A 267 -10.02 -8.48 -7.35
C TRP A 267 -11.51 -8.80 -7.57
N ASP A 268 -11.75 -9.96 -8.19
CA ASP A 268 -13.07 -10.45 -8.61
C ASP A 268 -13.71 -9.73 -9.79
N ASP A 269 -12.90 -9.33 -10.78
CA ASP A 269 -13.40 -8.92 -12.11
C ASP A 269 -14.24 -10.03 -12.82
N ASP A 270 -14.11 -11.30 -12.38
CA ASP A 270 -14.97 -12.43 -12.76
C ASP A 270 -16.38 -12.43 -12.10
N LEU A 271 -16.64 -11.52 -11.14
CA LEU A 271 -17.89 -11.39 -10.37
C LEU A 271 -18.40 -12.69 -9.69
N LYS A 272 -17.51 -13.44 -9.02
CA LYS A 272 -17.89 -14.67 -8.31
C LYS A 272 -18.51 -14.43 -6.94
N VAL A 273 -18.19 -13.32 -6.28
CA VAL A 273 -18.66 -12.98 -4.92
C VAL A 273 -19.11 -11.52 -4.75
N LEU A 274 -18.58 -10.59 -5.55
CA LEU A 274 -18.91 -9.16 -5.43
C LEU A 274 -20.41 -8.85 -5.65
N PRO A 275 -21.02 -7.98 -4.83
CA PRO A 275 -22.43 -7.62 -4.92
C PRO A 275 -22.65 -6.53 -5.99
N GLN A 276 -22.44 -6.88 -7.27
CA GLN A 276 -22.70 -5.96 -8.38
C GLN A 276 -24.21 -5.66 -8.49
N THR A 277 -24.60 -4.39 -8.33
CA THR A 277 -25.95 -3.93 -8.63
C THR A 277 -26.08 -3.56 -10.11
N ARG A 278 -27.32 -3.37 -10.58
CA ARG A 278 -27.58 -2.81 -11.93
C ARG A 278 -26.91 -1.46 -12.17
N PHE A 279 -26.65 -0.68 -11.11
CA PHE A 279 -26.03 0.64 -11.22
C PHE A 279 -24.50 0.54 -11.42
N ASP A 280 -23.84 -0.37 -10.70
CA ASP A 280 -22.41 -0.65 -10.90
C ASP A 280 -22.17 -1.20 -12.30
N LYS A 281 -23.05 -2.07 -12.78
CA LYS A 281 -23.01 -2.58 -14.14
C LYS A 281 -23.15 -1.46 -15.18
N LEU A 282 -24.07 -0.51 -14.99
CA LEU A 282 -24.22 0.63 -15.89
C LEU A 282 -23.00 1.56 -15.89
N ILE A 283 -22.30 1.70 -14.76
CA ILE A 283 -21.02 2.43 -14.68
C ILE A 283 -19.94 1.68 -15.46
N ASP A 284 -19.81 0.38 -15.24
CA ASP A 284 -18.80 -0.45 -15.90
C ASP A 284 -18.98 -0.50 -17.43
N GLU A 285 -20.20 -0.75 -17.92
CA GLU A 285 -20.54 -0.76 -19.36
C GLU A 285 -20.31 0.60 -20.06
N ASN A 286 -20.11 1.69 -19.31
CA ASN A 286 -19.87 3.04 -19.84
C ASN A 286 -18.53 3.64 -19.34
N SER A 287 -17.64 2.81 -18.78
CA SER A 287 -16.28 3.19 -18.37
C SER A 287 -15.29 3.14 -19.54
N SER A 288 -14.05 3.59 -19.30
CA SER A 288 -12.93 3.43 -20.25
C SER A 288 -12.45 1.97 -20.39
N ASP A 289 -12.79 1.13 -19.42
CA ASP A 289 -12.23 -0.20 -19.17
C ASP A 289 -13.32 -1.23 -18.75
N PRO A 290 -14.38 -1.47 -19.55
CA PRO A 290 -15.49 -2.34 -19.13
C PRO A 290 -15.03 -3.77 -18.81
N GLY A 291 -15.46 -4.29 -17.66
CA GLY A 291 -15.10 -5.61 -17.15
C GLY A 291 -13.81 -5.65 -16.32
N CYS A 292 -13.08 -4.54 -16.19
CA CYS A 292 -11.88 -4.43 -15.37
C CYS A 292 -12.14 -3.58 -14.11
N GLY A 293 -11.42 -3.83 -13.02
CA GLY A 293 -11.39 -2.92 -11.87
C GLY A 293 -12.71 -2.85 -11.09
N LEU A 294 -13.45 -3.97 -11.02
CA LEU A 294 -14.84 -3.98 -10.56
C LEU A 294 -14.97 -3.73 -9.05
N LEU A 295 -13.96 -4.07 -8.24
CA LEU A 295 -13.94 -3.65 -6.83
C LEU A 295 -13.70 -2.14 -6.71
N GLU A 296 -12.81 -1.55 -7.52
CA GLU A 296 -12.60 -0.10 -7.52
C GLU A 296 -13.91 0.63 -7.89
N LYS A 297 -14.58 0.20 -8.95
CA LYS A 297 -15.86 0.74 -9.42
C LYS A 297 -16.98 0.69 -8.37
N MET A 298 -16.93 -0.26 -7.43
CA MET A 298 -17.88 -0.34 -6.31
C MET A 298 -17.51 0.50 -5.07
N VAL A 299 -16.27 0.97 -4.96
CA VAL A 299 -15.67 1.51 -3.73
C VAL A 299 -15.21 2.96 -3.83
N SER A 300 -14.57 3.36 -4.93
CA SER A 300 -13.73 4.57 -4.96
C SER A 300 -14.48 5.88 -5.22
N GLY A 301 -13.83 7.00 -4.87
CA GLY A 301 -14.41 8.33 -4.90
C GLY A 301 -14.77 8.86 -6.29
N MET A 302 -14.29 8.21 -7.36
CA MET A 302 -14.71 8.49 -8.74
C MET A 302 -16.15 8.00 -9.03
N TYR A 303 -16.62 6.94 -8.38
CA TYR A 303 -17.84 6.23 -8.78
C TYR A 303 -19.02 6.34 -7.80
N LEU A 304 -18.79 6.58 -6.50
CA LEU A 304 -19.89 6.64 -5.51
C LEU A 304 -20.91 7.76 -5.81
N GLY A 305 -20.44 8.90 -6.34
CA GLY A 305 -21.31 9.98 -6.82
C GLY A 305 -22.15 9.62 -8.04
N GLU A 306 -21.58 8.91 -9.02
CA GLU A 306 -22.29 8.45 -10.22
C GLU A 306 -23.35 7.39 -9.88
N LEU A 307 -23.06 6.49 -8.93
CA LEU A 307 -24.05 5.53 -8.40
C LEU A 307 -25.29 6.26 -7.87
N LEU A 308 -25.10 7.27 -7.03
CA LEU A 308 -26.22 8.06 -6.49
C LEU A 308 -26.97 8.80 -7.62
N ARG A 309 -26.25 9.33 -8.62
CA ARG A 309 -26.85 10.02 -9.78
C ARG A 309 -27.77 9.10 -10.59
N LEU A 310 -27.32 7.89 -10.91
CA LEU A 310 -28.09 6.89 -11.66
C LEU A 310 -29.33 6.44 -10.87
N ILE A 311 -29.18 6.20 -9.57
CA ILE A 311 -30.28 5.83 -8.67
C ILE A 311 -31.36 6.93 -8.59
N ILE A 312 -30.95 8.19 -8.42
CA ILE A 312 -31.88 9.33 -8.37
C ILE A 312 -32.66 9.44 -9.69
N LEU A 313 -31.99 9.29 -10.84
CA LEU A 313 -32.63 9.34 -12.15
C LEU A 313 -33.64 8.20 -12.35
N GLU A 314 -33.30 6.97 -11.97
CA GLU A 314 -34.24 5.84 -12.05
C GLU A 314 -35.46 6.06 -11.15
N LEU A 315 -35.25 6.49 -9.91
CA LEU A 315 -36.33 6.75 -8.95
C LEU A 315 -37.25 7.89 -9.38
N VAL A 316 -36.73 8.92 -10.05
CA VAL A 316 -37.55 10.02 -10.60
C VAL A 316 -38.31 9.58 -11.84
N VAL A 317 -37.69 8.85 -12.77
CA VAL A 317 -38.38 8.28 -13.94
C VAL A 317 -39.47 7.27 -13.51
N GLY A 318 -39.23 6.51 -12.44
CA GLY A 318 -40.19 5.60 -11.82
C GLY A 318 -41.18 6.25 -10.85
N GLY A 319 -41.18 7.58 -10.68
CA GLY A 319 -42.10 8.32 -9.80
C GLY A 319 -41.98 8.01 -8.29
N SER A 320 -40.92 7.32 -7.87
CA SER A 320 -40.62 7.03 -6.46
C SER A 320 -39.90 8.18 -5.74
N LEU A 321 -39.42 9.16 -6.50
CA LEU A 321 -39.10 10.52 -6.09
C LEU A 321 -39.85 11.48 -7.04
N SER A 322 -40.52 12.50 -6.50
CA SER A 322 -41.26 13.54 -7.24
C SER A 322 -40.45 14.85 -7.36
N ILE A 323 -39.11 14.72 -7.39
CA ILE A 323 -38.17 15.84 -7.45
C ILE A 323 -38.11 16.42 -8.87
N THR A 324 -38.13 17.75 -8.97
CA THR A 324 -37.91 18.45 -10.26
C THR A 324 -36.61 19.27 -10.24
N PHE A 325 -35.76 19.06 -11.24
CA PHE A 325 -34.46 19.72 -11.40
C PHE A 325 -34.50 20.88 -12.41
N ALA A 326 -33.48 21.75 -12.37
CA ALA A 326 -33.18 22.72 -13.42
C ALA A 326 -32.47 22.07 -14.63
N GLU A 327 -32.60 22.66 -15.81
CA GLU A 327 -32.10 22.08 -17.07
C GLU A 327 -30.56 22.00 -17.11
N ASP A 328 -29.90 22.91 -16.41
CA ASP A 328 -28.45 22.98 -16.20
C ASP A 328 -27.96 22.12 -15.01
N SER A 329 -28.86 21.45 -14.29
CA SER A 329 -28.55 20.65 -13.11
C SER A 329 -27.44 19.61 -13.40
N PRO A 330 -26.48 19.42 -12.47
CA PRO A 330 -25.48 18.36 -12.60
C PRO A 330 -26.07 16.96 -12.69
N ILE A 331 -27.31 16.72 -12.24
CA ILE A 331 -27.95 15.38 -12.35
C ILE A 331 -28.01 14.88 -13.79
N HIS A 332 -28.12 15.79 -14.76
CA HIS A 332 -28.24 15.48 -16.19
C HIS A 332 -26.89 15.18 -16.87
N ARG A 333 -25.76 15.39 -16.17
CA ARG A 333 -24.40 15.17 -16.68
C ARG A 333 -23.81 13.89 -16.06
N PHE A 334 -23.19 13.04 -16.88
CA PHE A 334 -22.39 11.91 -16.40
C PHE A 334 -21.29 12.41 -15.45
N THR A 335 -21.05 11.70 -14.34
CA THR A 335 -20.19 12.11 -13.21
C THR A 335 -20.53 13.48 -12.60
N GLY A 336 -21.73 14.00 -12.84
CA GLY A 336 -22.13 15.33 -12.36
C GLY A 336 -22.36 15.42 -10.83
N ILE A 337 -22.62 14.30 -10.17
CA ILE A 337 -22.57 14.22 -8.70
C ILE A 337 -21.18 13.74 -8.30
N GLU A 338 -20.45 14.55 -7.55
CA GLU A 338 -19.21 14.16 -6.89
C GLU A 338 -19.48 13.37 -5.59
N THR A 339 -18.53 12.53 -5.18
CA THR A 339 -18.60 11.86 -3.87
C THR A 339 -18.55 12.86 -2.68
N SER A 340 -17.99 14.06 -2.89
CA SER A 340 -18.03 15.18 -1.92
C SER A 340 -19.47 15.55 -1.50
N PHE A 341 -20.44 15.44 -2.41
CA PHE A 341 -21.85 15.64 -2.14
C PHE A 341 -22.39 14.58 -1.18
N LEU A 342 -22.04 13.30 -1.41
CA LEU A 342 -22.42 12.19 -0.53
C LEU A 342 -21.88 12.43 0.89
N THR A 343 -20.59 12.75 1.01
CA THR A 343 -19.95 13.10 2.30
C THR A 343 -20.75 14.17 3.04
N LYS A 344 -21.12 15.24 2.33
CA LYS A 344 -21.79 16.38 2.95
C LYS A 344 -23.25 16.08 3.33
N ILE A 345 -24.01 15.36 2.49
CA ILE A 345 -25.42 15.05 2.83
C ILE A 345 -25.56 14.02 3.95
N THR A 346 -24.61 13.10 4.12
CA THR A 346 -24.64 12.12 5.23
C THR A 346 -24.13 12.67 6.56
N ALA A 347 -23.42 13.80 6.53
CA ALA A 347 -22.91 14.50 7.71
C ALA A 347 -23.91 15.48 8.36
N PHE A 348 -25.07 15.74 7.74
CA PHE A 348 -26.16 16.46 8.41
C PHE A 348 -26.85 15.56 9.44
N ALA A 349 -27.18 16.12 10.60
CA ALA A 349 -27.94 15.43 11.63
C ALA A 349 -29.40 15.17 11.15
N PRO A 350 -30.08 14.09 11.59
CA PRO A 350 -31.45 13.76 11.16
C PRO A 350 -32.50 14.88 11.37
N GLU A 351 -32.24 15.78 12.30
CA GLU A 351 -32.99 16.99 12.61
C GLU A 351 -32.68 18.19 11.69
N ASP A 352 -31.49 18.30 11.11
CA ASP A 352 -31.09 19.41 10.22
C ASP A 352 -31.60 19.22 8.79
N THR A 353 -32.92 19.14 8.69
CA THR A 353 -33.66 19.00 7.43
C THR A 353 -33.61 20.27 6.57
N GLU A 354 -33.46 21.44 7.16
CA GLU A 354 -33.38 22.72 6.43
C GLU A 354 -31.97 22.94 5.85
N GLY A 355 -30.91 22.71 6.62
CA GLY A 355 -29.53 22.73 6.12
C GLY A 355 -29.30 21.70 5.01
N THR A 356 -29.81 20.49 5.19
CA THR A 356 -29.83 19.44 4.15
C THR A 356 -30.55 19.93 2.88
N LEU A 357 -31.78 20.41 3.01
CA LEU A 357 -32.59 20.85 1.86
C LEU A 357 -31.95 22.02 1.11
N ASN A 358 -31.42 23.01 1.83
CA ASN A 358 -30.77 24.18 1.24
C ASN A 358 -29.46 23.81 0.51
N TYR A 359 -28.64 22.93 1.10
CA TYR A 359 -27.43 22.42 0.43
C TYR A 359 -27.77 21.61 -0.83
N MET A 360 -28.74 20.69 -0.74
CA MET A 360 -29.15 19.87 -1.88
C MET A 360 -29.79 20.71 -3.00
N LYS A 361 -30.55 21.75 -2.67
CA LYS A 361 -31.05 22.73 -3.66
C LYS A 361 -29.93 23.49 -4.33
N ALA A 362 -28.93 23.95 -3.59
CA ALA A 362 -27.79 24.69 -4.12
C ALA A 362 -26.88 23.82 -5.02
N THR A 363 -26.58 22.59 -4.61
CA THR A 363 -25.66 21.71 -5.37
C THR A 363 -26.33 21.02 -6.56
N LEU A 364 -27.58 20.53 -6.42
CA LEU A 364 -28.26 19.81 -7.50
C LEU A 364 -29.24 20.68 -8.32
N ALA A 365 -29.31 21.99 -8.07
CA ALA A 365 -30.24 22.91 -8.74
C ALA A 365 -31.71 22.40 -8.73
N VAL A 366 -32.18 22.00 -7.54
CA VAL A 366 -33.53 21.44 -7.35
C VAL A 366 -34.55 22.57 -7.24
N LYS A 367 -35.58 22.54 -8.08
CA LYS A 367 -36.73 23.45 -8.04
C LYS A 367 -37.64 23.08 -6.87
N ASP A 368 -38.24 21.89 -6.99
CA ASP A 368 -39.25 21.36 -6.08
C ASP A 368 -38.80 20.00 -5.52
N ALA A 369 -38.81 19.88 -4.20
CA ALA A 369 -38.56 18.66 -3.43
C ALA A 369 -38.98 18.86 -1.97
N THR A 370 -39.42 17.78 -1.34
CA THR A 370 -39.79 17.70 0.07
C THR A 370 -38.64 17.23 0.96
N ILE A 371 -38.80 17.43 2.28
CA ILE A 371 -37.88 16.90 3.30
C ILE A 371 -37.83 15.36 3.27
N GLU A 372 -38.92 14.69 2.92
CA GLU A 372 -38.95 13.22 2.85
C GLU A 372 -38.09 12.70 1.69
N GLU A 373 -38.12 13.37 0.55
CA GLU A 373 -37.32 13.00 -0.63
C GLU A 373 -35.82 13.24 -0.41
N MET A 374 -35.46 14.33 0.26
CA MET A 374 -34.06 14.55 0.65
C MET A 374 -33.59 13.49 1.65
N ARG A 375 -34.43 13.09 2.63
CA ARG A 375 -34.14 11.96 3.53
C ARG A 375 -33.98 10.64 2.78
N ARG A 376 -34.83 10.35 1.78
CA ARG A 376 -34.69 9.17 0.90
C ARG A 376 -33.32 9.16 0.20
N ILE A 377 -32.87 10.31 -0.32
CA ILE A 377 -31.54 10.45 -0.94
C ILE A 377 -30.40 10.30 0.09
N GLN A 378 -30.53 10.84 1.31
CA GLN A 378 -29.56 10.61 2.39
C GLN A 378 -29.44 9.12 2.76
N THR A 379 -30.56 8.38 2.81
CA THR A 379 -30.54 6.92 3.06
C THR A 379 -29.79 6.17 1.95
N LEU A 380 -30.01 6.54 0.69
CA LEU A 380 -29.31 5.94 -0.46
C LEU A 380 -27.80 6.24 -0.43
N ALA A 381 -27.41 7.49 -0.11
CA ALA A 381 -26.01 7.86 0.06
C ALA A 381 -25.35 7.08 1.22
N LYS A 382 -26.02 6.93 2.37
CA LYS A 382 -25.53 6.09 3.48
C LYS A 382 -25.38 4.62 3.08
N ALA A 383 -26.27 4.08 2.26
CA ALA A 383 -26.15 2.70 1.75
C ALA A 383 -24.92 2.53 0.83
N ILE A 384 -24.70 3.46 -0.11
CA ILE A 384 -23.52 3.46 -1.01
C ILE A 384 -22.21 3.53 -0.21
N ILE A 385 -22.11 4.43 0.77
CA ILE A 385 -20.91 4.57 1.63
C ILE A 385 -20.71 3.33 2.50
N THR A 386 -21.79 2.77 3.07
CA THR A 386 -21.75 1.54 3.88
C THR A 386 -21.22 0.37 3.07
N ARG A 387 -21.68 0.20 1.83
CA ARG A 387 -21.18 -0.81 0.91
C ARG A 387 -19.69 -0.63 0.64
N SER A 388 -19.27 0.57 0.25
CA SER A 388 -17.87 0.90 -0.03
C SER A 388 -16.96 0.56 1.17
N ALA A 389 -17.28 1.08 2.36
CA ALA A 389 -16.50 0.85 3.57
C ALA A 389 -16.44 -0.64 3.98
N ARG A 390 -17.55 -1.38 3.87
CA ARG A 390 -17.58 -2.81 4.21
C ARG A 390 -16.86 -3.70 3.18
N LEU A 391 -16.86 -3.33 1.90
CA LEU A 391 -16.03 -3.97 0.87
C LEU A 391 -14.53 -3.75 1.13
N VAL A 392 -14.12 -2.52 1.48
CA VAL A 392 -12.74 -2.22 1.91
C VAL A 392 -12.37 -3.03 3.16
N GLY A 393 -13.29 -3.18 4.12
CA GLY A 393 -13.10 -4.01 5.31
C GLY A 393 -12.85 -5.48 4.99
N ALA A 394 -13.60 -6.06 4.04
CA ALA A 394 -13.36 -7.42 3.56
C ALA A 394 -12.02 -7.56 2.81
N GLY A 395 -11.62 -6.55 2.04
CA GLY A 395 -10.29 -6.47 1.40
C GLY A 395 -9.15 -6.45 2.42
N LEU A 396 -9.25 -5.57 3.43
CA LEU A 396 -8.28 -5.48 4.52
C LEU A 396 -8.24 -6.75 5.36
N ALA A 397 -9.40 -7.38 5.62
CA ALA A 397 -9.46 -8.66 6.31
C ALA A 397 -8.68 -9.74 5.56
N ALA A 398 -8.80 -9.79 4.23
CA ALA A 398 -8.07 -10.74 3.40
C ALA A 398 -6.55 -10.54 3.47
N ILE A 399 -6.08 -9.29 3.42
CA ILE A 399 -4.66 -8.94 3.59
C ILE A 399 -4.14 -9.39 4.96
N ILE A 400 -4.89 -9.11 6.03
CA ILE A 400 -4.50 -9.45 7.40
C ILE A 400 -4.45 -10.98 7.59
N ILE A 401 -5.41 -11.72 7.04
CA ILE A 401 -5.42 -13.20 7.05
C ILE A 401 -4.25 -13.76 6.23
N GLN A 402 -3.98 -13.23 5.03
CA GLN A 402 -2.88 -13.67 4.17
C GLN A 402 -1.52 -13.48 4.83
N SER A 403 -1.28 -12.32 5.47
CA SER A 403 -0.02 -11.99 6.17
C SER A 403 0.32 -12.90 7.35
N GLY A 404 -0.63 -13.70 7.84
CA GLY A 404 -0.46 -14.56 9.01
C GLY A 404 -0.38 -13.84 10.36
N ARG A 405 -0.31 -12.50 10.45
CA ARG A 405 -0.13 -11.74 11.71
C ARG A 405 -1.24 -11.92 12.76
N LEU A 406 -2.37 -12.52 12.38
CA LEU A 406 -3.41 -12.97 13.32
C LEU A 406 -2.92 -14.11 14.25
N GLN A 407 -2.01 -14.96 13.79
CA GLN A 407 -1.52 -16.10 14.56
C GLN A 407 -0.46 -15.66 15.57
N SER A 408 -0.75 -15.83 16.86
CA SER A 408 0.33 -15.86 17.86
C SER A 408 1.18 -17.09 17.60
N ARG A 409 2.40 -16.89 17.06
CA ARG A 409 3.39 -17.97 16.97
C ARG A 409 3.73 -18.42 18.38
N SER A 410 3.17 -19.57 18.78
CA SER A 410 3.52 -20.18 20.05
C SER A 410 5.01 -20.50 20.03
N THR A 411 5.74 -19.89 20.95
CA THR A 411 7.16 -20.16 21.18
C THR A 411 7.31 -21.54 21.80
N THR A 412 7.13 -22.58 20.99
CA THR A 412 7.66 -23.91 21.29
C THR A 412 9.19 -23.76 21.31
N PRO A 413 9.85 -23.83 22.49
CA PRO A 413 11.30 -23.73 22.51
C PRO A 413 11.84 -24.96 21.78
N LYS A 414 12.57 -24.73 20.67
CA LYS A 414 13.39 -25.78 20.07
C LYS A 414 14.29 -26.30 21.19
N THR A 415 14.06 -27.54 21.61
CA THR A 415 14.79 -28.13 22.74
C THR A 415 16.19 -28.52 22.29
N THR A 416 17.04 -27.51 22.12
CA THR A 416 18.48 -27.69 21.96
C THR A 416 18.95 -28.49 23.16
N THR A 417 19.36 -29.74 22.92
CA THR A 417 19.79 -30.64 23.98
C THR A 417 21.16 -30.18 24.46
N THR A 418 21.16 -29.26 25.43
CA THR A 418 22.38 -28.79 26.09
C THR A 418 23.03 -29.96 26.80
N ALA A 419 24.04 -30.56 26.17
CA ALA A 419 24.84 -31.62 26.76
C ALA A 419 25.60 -31.05 27.97
N GLN A 420 25.04 -31.21 29.16
CA GLN A 420 25.70 -30.85 30.40
C GLN A 420 26.87 -31.81 30.64
N THR A 421 28.07 -31.39 30.24
CA THR A 421 29.31 -32.06 30.61
C THR A 421 29.52 -31.91 32.12
N GLN A 422 29.01 -32.88 32.88
CA GLN A 422 29.29 -32.98 34.30
C GLN A 422 30.78 -33.32 34.49
N GLU A 423 31.50 -32.52 35.27
CA GLU A 423 32.87 -32.81 35.69
C GLU A 423 32.88 -34.01 36.67
N ILE A 424 32.92 -35.23 36.15
CA ILE A 424 33.10 -36.42 36.96
C ILE A 424 34.58 -36.53 37.36
N ALA A 425 34.91 -36.00 38.53
CA ALA A 425 36.24 -36.07 39.15
C ALA A 425 36.65 -37.51 39.53
N GLN A 426 37.07 -38.32 38.54
CA GLN A 426 37.56 -39.68 38.77
C GLN A 426 39.01 -39.71 39.30
N LYS A 427 39.16 -40.25 40.51
CA LYS A 427 40.46 -40.52 41.13
C LYS A 427 41.19 -41.66 40.42
N SER A 428 42.51 -41.52 40.24
CA SER A 428 43.34 -42.53 39.60
C SER A 428 43.43 -43.83 40.43
N VAL A 429 43.16 -44.97 39.78
CA VAL A 429 43.46 -46.30 40.31
C VAL A 429 44.27 -47.07 39.25
N LYS A 430 45.40 -47.65 39.64
CA LYS A 430 46.23 -48.52 38.79
C LYS A 430 45.86 -49.97 39.03
N GLN A 431 45.66 -50.78 37.98
CA GLN A 431 46.33 -52.10 37.90
C GLN A 431 46.25 -52.82 36.54
N GLN A 432 47.41 -53.39 36.17
CA GLN A 432 47.64 -54.63 35.40
C GLN A 432 47.18 -54.77 33.93
N LYS A 433 47.74 -55.80 33.29
CA LYS A 433 47.75 -56.05 31.83
C LYS A 433 47.07 -57.38 31.50
N GLY A 434 46.45 -57.46 30.32
CA GLY A 434 46.23 -58.70 29.56
C GLY A 434 46.95 -58.64 28.20
N SER A 435 47.26 -59.80 27.61
CA SER A 435 47.80 -59.96 26.24
C SER A 435 46.67 -59.92 25.18
N THR A 436 46.89 -59.72 23.87
CA THR A 436 47.94 -60.28 22.97
C THR A 436 48.28 -59.41 21.74
N ILE A 437 49.55 -59.49 21.29
CA ILE A 437 50.06 -59.66 19.90
C ILE A 437 49.21 -59.03 18.76
N SER A 438 49.73 -58.10 17.94
CA SER A 438 50.87 -58.32 17.03
C SER A 438 51.78 -57.10 16.71
N SER A 439 52.86 -57.37 15.97
CA SER A 439 53.95 -56.50 15.45
C SER A 439 53.52 -55.17 14.80
N LEU A 440 54.32 -54.09 14.84
CA LEU A 440 55.62 -53.94 14.13
C LEU A 440 56.54 -52.81 14.70
N ALA A 441 57.86 -52.86 14.40
CA ALA A 441 58.92 -51.82 14.55
C ALA A 441 58.95 -50.94 15.85
N LYS A 442 59.83 -51.20 16.84
CA LYS A 442 61.27 -50.79 16.95
C LYS A 442 61.53 -49.27 16.79
N PHE A 443 61.88 -48.47 17.83
CA PHE A 443 63.06 -48.48 18.75
C PHE A 443 64.35 -47.98 18.04
N ILE A 444 65.07 -46.90 18.43
CA ILE A 444 65.23 -46.07 19.67
C ILE A 444 65.15 -44.54 19.32
N ARG A 445 65.45 -43.47 20.11
CA ARG A 445 66.07 -43.08 21.44
C ARG A 445 65.51 -41.65 21.77
N SER A 446 65.50 -40.99 22.95
CA SER A 446 66.07 -41.10 24.32
C SER A 446 67.51 -40.59 24.57
N ILE A 447 67.68 -39.47 25.30
CA ILE A 447 68.74 -39.11 26.31
C ILE A 447 68.65 -37.62 26.79
N PHE A 448 68.86 -37.37 28.11
CA PHE A 448 69.00 -36.06 28.82
C PHE A 448 67.84 -35.04 28.69
N GLY A 449 67.73 -33.98 29.52
CA GLY A 449 68.49 -33.56 30.72
C GLY A 449 68.01 -32.21 31.29
N CYS A 450 68.44 -31.87 32.51
CA CYS A 450 68.02 -30.69 33.30
C CYS A 450 68.10 -29.32 32.59
N MET A 451 67.14 -28.40 32.86
CA MET A 451 67.43 -26.97 33.17
C MET A 451 66.22 -26.12 33.61
N ARG A 452 66.52 -25.09 34.40
CA ARG A 452 65.93 -23.72 34.47
C ARG A 452 67.06 -22.75 34.00
N PRO A 453 66.85 -21.45 33.66
CA PRO A 453 65.73 -20.57 34.04
C PRO A 453 65.18 -19.63 32.93
N GLU A 454 64.20 -18.79 33.33
CA GLU A 454 63.98 -17.36 33.01
C GLU A 454 63.86 -16.80 31.57
N ASP A 455 63.32 -15.56 31.54
CA ASP A 455 63.16 -14.56 30.45
C ASP A 455 62.28 -14.87 29.22
N ASP A 456 61.55 -13.90 28.63
CA ASP A 456 60.91 -12.66 29.15
C ASP A 456 59.84 -12.18 28.12
N THR A 457 59.08 -11.12 28.45
CA THR A 457 58.07 -10.40 27.63
C THR A 457 56.74 -11.17 27.45
N SER A 458 55.56 -10.55 27.48
CA SER A 458 55.22 -9.20 27.01
C SER A 458 53.92 -8.62 27.63
N ILE A 459 53.88 -7.28 27.73
CA ILE A 459 52.74 -6.33 27.64
C ILE A 459 51.44 -6.64 28.45
N PRO A 460 50.97 -5.72 29.34
CA PRO A 460 49.72 -5.90 30.07
C PRO A 460 48.46 -5.69 29.21
N VAL A 461 47.48 -6.58 29.37
CA VAL A 461 46.16 -6.46 28.71
C VAL A 461 45.35 -5.31 29.32
N VAL A 462 45.15 -4.24 28.55
CA VAL A 462 44.18 -3.19 28.87
C VAL A 462 42.76 -3.70 28.63
N LYS A 463 41.85 -3.46 29.58
CA LYS A 463 40.43 -3.81 29.43
C LYS A 463 39.77 -2.89 28.41
N SER A 464 39.18 -3.43 27.35
CA SER A 464 38.28 -2.68 26.47
C SER A 464 36.93 -2.44 27.16
N PRO A 465 36.38 -1.20 27.16
CA PRO A 465 35.11 -0.88 27.78
C PRO A 465 33.96 -0.80 26.76
N TYR A 466 33.77 -1.85 25.95
CA TYR A 466 32.60 -2.01 25.09
C TYR A 466 31.84 -3.28 25.44
N GLY A 467 30.57 -3.12 25.80
CA GLY A 467 29.67 -4.23 26.11
C GLY A 467 28.95 -4.73 24.86
N SER A 468 28.59 -6.03 24.89
CA SER A 468 27.53 -6.67 24.10
C SER A 468 27.16 -6.02 22.76
N GLU A 469 27.71 -6.55 21.67
CA GLU A 469 26.99 -6.53 20.39
C GLU A 469 25.68 -7.30 20.59
N GLU A 470 24.54 -6.61 20.61
CA GLU A 470 23.24 -7.26 20.49
C GLU A 470 23.09 -7.76 19.05
N VAL A 471 23.36 -9.05 18.86
CA VAL A 471 22.97 -9.75 17.64
C VAL A 471 21.45 -9.77 17.61
N ILE A 472 20.86 -8.88 16.79
CA ILE A 472 19.42 -8.83 16.55
C ILE A 472 19.05 -10.06 15.69
N GLU A 473 18.90 -11.21 16.34
CA GLU A 473 18.38 -12.43 15.74
C GLU A 473 16.95 -12.15 15.23
N SER A 474 16.68 -12.48 13.97
CA SER A 474 15.50 -12.06 13.20
C SER A 474 14.20 -12.74 13.69
N THR A 475 13.77 -12.32 14.88
CA THR A 475 12.62 -12.84 15.60
C THR A 475 11.36 -12.29 14.96
N ILE A 476 10.80 -13.08 14.05
CA ILE A 476 9.61 -12.72 13.25
C ILE A 476 8.48 -12.22 14.16
N LEU A 477 8.05 -11.00 13.87
CA LEU A 477 7.19 -10.12 14.66
C LEU A 477 6.00 -10.85 15.31
N VAL A 478 5.97 -10.84 16.64
CA VAL A 478 4.75 -11.06 17.44
C VAL A 478 4.32 -9.70 17.99
N ASP A 479 3.97 -8.79 17.08
CA ASP A 479 3.44 -7.48 17.46
C ASP A 479 2.06 -7.65 18.11
N GLU A 480 1.85 -6.98 19.24
CA GLU A 480 0.51 -6.90 19.84
C GLU A 480 -0.45 -6.17 18.89
N ASP A 481 0.04 -5.14 18.18
CA ASP A 481 -0.71 -4.34 17.21
C ASP A 481 -0.41 -4.70 15.73
N ILE A 482 -1.39 -4.46 14.87
CA ILE A 482 -1.31 -4.58 13.41
C ILE A 482 -1.60 -3.20 12.83
N ASN A 483 -0.55 -2.50 12.39
CA ASN A 483 -0.68 -1.11 11.91
C ASN A 483 -1.01 -1.08 10.41
N ILE A 484 -2.07 -0.36 10.08
CA ILE A 484 -2.60 -0.15 8.73
C ILE A 484 -2.57 1.35 8.45
N ALA A 485 -1.79 1.76 7.45
CA ALA A 485 -1.84 3.12 6.94
C ALA A 485 -3.06 3.30 6.03
N VAL A 486 -3.68 4.49 6.05
CA VAL A 486 -4.69 4.87 5.06
C VAL A 486 -4.37 6.27 4.53
N ASP A 487 -4.43 6.47 3.22
CA ASP A 487 -4.42 7.80 2.59
C ASP A 487 -5.64 7.93 1.67
N GLY A 488 -6.08 9.17 1.41
CA GLY A 488 -7.20 9.47 0.52
C GLY A 488 -8.44 10.07 1.20
N SER A 489 -9.19 10.81 0.39
CA SER A 489 -10.28 11.70 0.81
C SER A 489 -11.53 11.00 1.34
N LEU A 490 -11.78 9.73 0.98
CA LEU A 490 -12.92 9.00 1.53
C LEU A 490 -12.73 8.79 3.04
N PHE A 491 -11.54 8.33 3.44
CA PHE A 491 -11.21 8.07 4.84
C PHE A 491 -11.07 9.37 5.65
N GLU A 492 -10.44 10.40 5.08
CA GLU A 492 -10.26 11.68 5.79
C GLU A 492 -11.60 12.39 6.09
N TYR A 493 -12.56 12.37 5.16
CA TYR A 493 -13.75 13.23 5.25
C TYR A 493 -15.07 12.52 5.59
N HIS A 494 -15.18 11.19 5.44
CA HIS A 494 -16.35 10.44 5.93
C HIS A 494 -16.11 9.91 7.35
N ALA A 495 -16.55 10.64 8.36
CA ALA A 495 -16.34 10.28 9.78
C ALA A 495 -16.89 8.89 10.21
N GLU A 496 -17.87 8.33 9.49
CA GLU A 496 -18.42 6.99 9.75
C GLU A 496 -17.61 5.87 9.04
N PHE A 497 -16.70 6.19 8.10
CA PHE A 497 -16.08 5.21 7.19
C PHE A 497 -15.17 4.19 7.90
N GLU A 498 -14.35 4.64 8.86
CA GLU A 498 -13.50 3.72 9.62
C GLU A 498 -14.33 2.71 10.42
N GLU A 499 -15.39 3.14 11.10
CA GLU A 499 -16.21 2.25 11.93
C GLU A 499 -17.08 1.32 11.07
N LEU A 500 -17.53 1.77 9.90
CA LEU A 500 -18.18 0.91 8.89
C LEU A 500 -17.21 -0.14 8.34
N MET A 501 -15.95 0.23 8.07
CA MET A 501 -14.90 -0.72 7.68
C MET A 501 -14.59 -1.72 8.81
N ARG A 502 -14.43 -1.25 10.04
CA ARG A 502 -14.25 -2.09 11.25
C ARG A 502 -15.43 -3.01 11.50
N SER A 503 -16.65 -2.63 11.13
CA SER A 503 -17.82 -3.51 11.24
C SER A 503 -17.64 -4.78 10.40
N ALA A 504 -17.13 -4.68 9.17
CA ALA A 504 -16.82 -5.85 8.34
C ALA A 504 -15.63 -6.66 8.89
N LEU A 505 -14.59 -6.00 9.44
CA LEU A 505 -13.48 -6.70 10.12
C LEU A 505 -13.97 -7.57 11.30
N ARG A 506 -14.95 -7.09 12.07
CA ARG A 506 -15.52 -7.82 13.22
C ARG A 506 -16.51 -8.93 12.82
N ASP A 507 -17.04 -8.88 11.61
CA ASP A 507 -17.93 -9.89 11.05
C ASP A 507 -17.16 -11.12 10.53
N VAL A 508 -15.95 -10.93 10.03
CA VAL A 508 -15.02 -12.00 9.62
C VAL A 508 -14.55 -12.81 10.83
N ALA A 509 -14.77 -14.12 10.80
CA ALA A 509 -14.59 -15.04 11.93
C ALA A 509 -13.13 -15.19 12.39
N GLU A 510 -12.16 -15.13 11.47
CA GLU A 510 -10.73 -15.18 11.75
C GLU A 510 -10.24 -13.96 12.55
N ILE A 511 -10.93 -12.82 12.40
CA ILE A 511 -10.58 -11.56 13.04
C ILE A 511 -11.45 -11.35 14.29
N GLY A 512 -12.75 -11.12 14.07
CA GLY A 512 -13.73 -10.89 15.10
C GLY A 512 -13.42 -9.72 16.04
N ASN A 513 -14.24 -9.59 17.09
CA ASN A 513 -14.11 -8.58 18.14
C ASN A 513 -12.81 -8.68 18.99
N ALA A 514 -11.99 -9.71 18.77
CA ALA A 514 -10.77 -9.97 19.52
C ALA A 514 -9.52 -9.47 18.76
N ASN A 515 -9.32 -9.89 17.51
CA ASN A 515 -8.19 -9.41 16.72
C ASN A 515 -8.43 -8.01 16.13
N GLU A 516 -9.68 -7.59 15.88
CA GLU A 516 -9.93 -6.23 15.35
C GLU A 516 -9.42 -5.12 16.29
N ARG A 517 -9.42 -5.37 17.61
CA ARG A 517 -8.83 -4.47 18.63
C ARG A 517 -7.32 -4.28 18.50
N ARG A 518 -6.63 -5.19 17.81
CA ARG A 518 -5.20 -5.09 17.50
C ARG A 518 -4.96 -4.25 16.23
N ILE A 519 -6.00 -3.97 15.43
CA ILE A 519 -5.85 -3.28 14.15
C ILE A 519 -5.88 -1.78 14.38
N LYS A 520 -4.69 -1.17 14.42
CA LYS A 520 -4.49 0.29 14.42
C LYS A 520 -4.58 0.78 12.98
N ILE A 521 -5.53 1.67 12.72
CA ILE A 521 -5.80 2.23 11.38
C ILE A 521 -5.55 3.73 11.48
N GLU A 522 -4.63 4.26 10.68
CA GLU A 522 -4.14 5.63 10.84
C GLU A 522 -4.01 6.38 9.51
N LEU A 523 -4.58 7.60 9.47
CA LEU A 523 -4.49 8.50 8.32
C LEU A 523 -3.04 8.97 8.12
N THR A 524 -2.39 8.46 7.07
CA THR A 524 -1.01 8.74 6.70
C THR A 524 -1.03 9.68 5.49
N LYS A 525 -1.26 10.97 5.76
CA LYS A 525 -1.34 12.02 4.72
C LYS A 525 -0.04 12.12 3.92
N ASP A 526 -0.18 12.36 2.61
CA ASP A 526 0.92 12.60 1.68
C ASP A 526 1.93 11.43 1.60
N GLY A 527 1.50 10.22 2.01
CA GLY A 527 2.38 9.06 2.18
C GLY A 527 2.99 8.54 0.88
N SER A 528 2.33 8.77 -0.25
CA SER A 528 2.78 8.39 -1.60
C SER A 528 4.10 9.06 -2.00
N GLY A 529 4.26 10.36 -1.74
CA GLY A 529 5.44 11.14 -2.12
C GLY A 529 6.61 10.91 -1.17
N THR A 530 6.37 11.01 0.15
CA THR A 530 7.39 10.72 1.17
C THR A 530 7.90 9.28 1.06
N GLY A 531 7.04 8.34 0.70
CA GLY A 531 7.38 6.94 0.55
C GLY A 531 8.35 6.66 -0.60
N ALA A 532 8.17 7.30 -1.76
CA ALA A 532 9.13 7.15 -2.85
C ALA A 532 10.49 7.78 -2.54
N ALA A 533 10.53 8.90 -1.81
CA ALA A 533 11.77 9.46 -1.29
C ALA A 533 12.46 8.51 -0.28
N LEU A 534 11.69 7.83 0.58
CA LEU A 534 12.22 6.82 1.51
C LEU A 534 12.81 5.60 0.79
N ILE A 535 12.13 5.06 -0.23
CA ILE A 535 12.68 3.95 -1.04
C ILE A 535 13.98 4.40 -1.73
N ALA A 536 14.00 5.63 -2.29
CA ALA A 536 15.16 6.18 -2.97
C ALA A 536 16.34 6.50 -2.03
N ALA A 537 16.09 6.78 -0.75
CA ALA A 537 17.13 6.86 0.28
C ALA A 537 17.74 5.46 0.54
N VAL A 538 16.91 4.47 0.87
CA VAL A 538 17.35 3.09 1.19
C VAL A 538 18.11 2.46 0.01
N ALA A 539 17.59 2.61 -1.22
CA ALA A 539 18.25 2.13 -2.43
C ALA A 539 19.60 2.82 -2.70
N GLY A 540 19.71 4.13 -2.39
CA GLY A 540 20.94 4.89 -2.56
C GLY A 540 22.05 4.49 -1.58
N ASP A 541 21.72 4.24 -0.31
CA ASP A 541 22.69 3.79 0.68
C ASP A 541 23.23 2.38 0.36
N ALA A 542 22.40 1.51 -0.22
CA ALA A 542 22.83 0.18 -0.68
C ALA A 542 23.87 0.25 -1.82
N GLU A 543 23.74 1.17 -2.78
CA GLU A 543 24.77 1.39 -3.83
C GLU A 543 26.11 1.83 -3.19
N ASN A 544 26.06 2.72 -2.20
CA ASN A 544 27.24 3.29 -1.52
C ASN A 544 27.95 2.33 -0.53
N HIS A 545 27.44 1.11 -0.33
CA HIS A 545 28.06 0.10 0.53
C HIS A 545 28.64 -1.09 -0.26
N HIS A 546 28.69 -0.99 -1.60
CA HIS A 546 29.28 -1.98 -2.50
C HIS A 546 30.43 -1.42 -3.38
N THR A 547 31.00 -0.28 -2.99
CA THR A 547 32.19 0.36 -3.59
C THR A 547 33.32 0.52 -2.59
#